data_AF-A0A349H8B7-F1
#
_entry.id   AF-A0A349H8B7-F1
#
_cell.length_a   1.000
_cell.length_b   1.000
_cell.length_c   1.000
_cell.angle_alpha   90.00
_cell.angle_beta   90.00
_cell.angle_gamma   90.00
#
_symmetry.space_group_name_H-M   'P 1'
#
loop_
_entity.id
_entity.type
_entity.pdbx_description
1 polymer ?
#
loop_
_entity_poly.entity_id
_entity_poly.type
_entity_poly.pdbx_seq_one_letter_code
_entity_poly.pdbx_strand_id
1 'polypeptide(L)'
;NYRLLALACGLAFSGIWVEKGMGLLIPGFIPTPIGEFTQYLPTTLEIFVTLGNWAVGFLILTVLLKGAIGILLGDIAYAKSTQAKTTSDAAGVSATPELT
;
A
#
# COMPACT_ATOMS: atom_id res chain seq x y z
N ASN A 1 19.06 5.20 -23.50
CA ASN A 1 17.97 4.43 -24.15
C ASN A 1 17.00 3.94 -23.07
N TYR A 2 16.08 4.79 -22.60
CA TYR A 2 15.26 4.53 -21.40
C TYR A 2 14.29 3.35 -21.55
N ARG A 3 13.90 3.02 -22.79
CA ARG A 3 13.05 1.86 -23.09
C ARG A 3 13.71 0.52 -22.72
N LEU A 4 15.04 0.40 -22.83
CA LEU A 4 15.75 -0.81 -22.41
C LEU A 4 15.72 -0.99 -20.89
N LEU A 5 15.78 0.10 -20.11
CA LEU A 5 15.74 0.00 -18.65
C LEU A 5 14.36 -0.46 -18.16
N ALA A 6 13.28 0.07 -18.75
CA ALA A 6 11.92 -0.36 -18.44
C ALA A 6 11.72 -1.84 -18.78
N LEU A 7 12.23 -2.28 -19.93
CA LEU A 7 12.16 -3.68 -20.36
C LEU A 7 13.00 -4.60 -19.45
N ALA A 8 14.21 -4.19 -19.07
CA ALA A 8 15.05 -4.92 -18.13
C ALA A 8 14.38 -5.08 -16.76
N CYS A 9 13.71 -4.04 -16.27
CA CYS A 9 12.98 -4.07 -15.00
C CYS A 9 11.80 -5.06 -15.06
N GLY A 10 11.04 -5.05 -16.16
CA GLY A 10 9.94 -6.01 -16.37
C GLY A 10 10.42 -7.46 -16.46
N LEU A 11 11.53 -7.71 -17.16
CA LEU A 11 12.13 -9.04 -17.26
C LEU A 11 12.65 -9.51 -15.90
N ALA A 12 13.36 -8.67 -15.16
CA ALA A 12 13.85 -8.98 -13.81
C ALA A 12 12.69 -9.34 -12.87
N PHE A 13 11.63 -8.53 -12.88
CA PHE A 13 10.42 -8.78 -12.10
C PHE A 13 9.78 -10.14 -12.46
N SER A 14 9.64 -10.43 -13.76
CA SER A 14 9.08 -11.70 -14.22
C SER A 14 9.94 -12.91 -13.82
N GLY A 15 11.27 -12.78 -13.86
CA GLY A 15 12.19 -13.83 -13.43
C GLY A 15 12.08 -14.12 -11.93
N ILE A 16 12.00 -13.07 -11.10
CA ILE A 16 11.80 -13.20 -9.65
C ILE A 16 10.45 -13.87 -9.35
N TRP A 17 9.40 -13.51 -10.09
CA TRP A 17 8.07 -14.09 -9.92
C TRP A 17 8.04 -15.58 -10.26
N VAL A 18 8.74 -16.03 -11.30
CA VAL A 18 8.84 -17.46 -11.63
C VAL A 18 9.65 -18.21 -10.58
N GLU A 19 10.85 -17.70 -10.23
CA GLU A 19 11.74 -18.38 -9.28
C GLU A 19 11.13 -18.50 -7.87
N LYS A 20 10.52 -17.42 -7.37
CA LYS A 20 9.91 -17.43 -6.03
C LYS A 20 8.48 -17.93 -6.03
N GLY A 21 7.70 -17.65 -7.08
CA GLY A 21 6.32 -18.14 -7.19
C GLY A 21 6.28 -19.65 -7.24
N MET A 22 6.95 -20.26 -8.22
CA MET A 22 7.00 -21.73 -8.32
C MET A 22 7.87 -22.34 -7.21
N GLY A 23 9.01 -21.71 -6.89
CA GLY A 23 9.97 -22.24 -5.91
C GLY A 23 9.51 -22.19 -4.46
N LEU A 24 8.53 -21.36 -4.07
CA LEU A 24 7.95 -21.36 -2.72
C LEU A 24 6.60 -22.08 -2.67
N LEU A 25 5.82 -22.08 -3.76
CA LEU A 25 4.52 -22.74 -3.81
C LEU A 25 4.69 -24.27 -3.84
N ILE A 26 5.56 -24.80 -4.68
CA ILE A 26 5.73 -26.25 -4.88
C ILE A 26 6.24 -26.99 -3.62
N PRO A 27 7.33 -26.57 -2.94
CA PRO A 27 7.77 -27.25 -1.71
C PRO A 27 6.83 -27.04 -0.51
N GLY A 28 5.83 -26.15 -0.62
CA GLY A 28 4.78 -26.04 0.40
C GLY A 28 3.78 -27.20 0.34
N PHE A 29 3.64 -27.86 -0.81
CA PHE A 29 2.70 -28.97 -1.03
C PHE A 29 3.40 -30.35 -1.16
N ILE A 30 4.71 -30.36 -1.34
CA ILE A 30 5.57 -31.55 -1.31
C ILE A 30 6.50 -31.38 -0.10
N PRO A 31 6.39 -32.18 0.98
CA PRO A 31 6.02 -33.59 0.97
C PRO A 31 4.56 -33.85 1.33
N THR A 32 3.94 -34.78 0.61
CA THR A 32 2.71 -35.41 1.09
C THR A 32 3.06 -36.28 2.31
N PRO A 33 2.23 -36.34 3.37
CA PRO A 33 2.51 -37.13 4.57
C PRO A 33 2.70 -38.64 4.32
N ILE A 34 2.30 -39.12 3.12
CA ILE A 34 2.37 -40.51 2.67
C ILE A 34 3.58 -40.76 1.73
N GLY A 35 4.36 -39.73 1.39
CA GLY A 35 5.58 -39.87 0.60
C GLY A 35 5.36 -40.10 -0.90
N GLU A 36 4.17 -39.81 -1.42
CA GLU A 36 3.91 -39.86 -2.87
C GLU A 36 4.34 -38.56 -3.55
N PHE A 37 5.17 -38.71 -4.60
CA PHE A 37 5.55 -37.63 -5.49
C PHE A 37 4.42 -37.36 -6.48
N THR A 38 3.57 -36.36 -6.18
CA THR A 38 2.59 -35.90 -7.17
C THR A 38 3.29 -34.96 -8.16
N GLN A 39 3.13 -35.24 -9.45
CA GLN A 39 3.73 -34.43 -10.51
C GLN A 39 2.87 -33.17 -10.71
N TYR A 40 3.32 -32.03 -10.19
CA TYR A 40 2.60 -30.77 -10.29
C TYR A 40 2.90 -30.07 -11.61
N LEU A 41 1.89 -29.91 -12.46
CA LEU A 41 1.91 -28.96 -13.57
C LEU A 41 0.86 -27.89 -13.29
N PRO A 42 1.25 -26.60 -13.32
CA PRO A 42 0.31 -25.53 -13.06
C PRO A 42 -0.82 -25.57 -14.10
N THR A 43 -2.04 -25.64 -13.61
CA THR A 43 -3.25 -25.54 -14.40
C THR A 43 -3.47 -24.10 -14.82
N THR A 44 -4.20 -23.89 -15.92
CA THR A 44 -4.52 -22.54 -16.41
C THR A 44 -5.30 -21.74 -15.36
N LEU A 45 -6.14 -22.40 -14.56
CA LEU A 45 -6.88 -21.75 -13.48
C LEU A 45 -5.99 -21.27 -12.34
N GLU A 46 -4.97 -22.03 -11.94
CA GLU A 46 -4.02 -21.59 -10.90
C GLU A 46 -3.25 -20.34 -11.32
N ILE A 47 -2.93 -20.23 -12.62
CA ILE A 47 -2.31 -19.03 -13.19
C ILE A 47 -3.26 -17.84 -13.10
N PHE A 48 -4.54 -18.01 -13.48
CA PHE A 48 -5.55 -16.95 -13.37
C PHE A 48 -5.81 -16.52 -11.93
N VAL A 49 -5.84 -17.45 -10.97
CA VAL A 49 -5.98 -17.15 -9.54
C VAL A 49 -4.78 -16.33 -9.06
N THR A 50 -3.57 -16.71 -9.45
CA THR A 50 -2.34 -15.97 -9.09
C THR A 50 -2.35 -14.55 -9.66
N LEU A 51 -2.74 -14.38 -10.93
CA LEU A 51 -2.90 -13.06 -11.54
C LEU A 51 -4.04 -12.26 -10.91
N GLY A 52 -5.14 -12.91 -10.52
CA GLY A 52 -6.24 -12.29 -9.80
C GLY A 52 -5.80 -11.72 -8.45
N ASN A 53 -4.97 -12.46 -7.70
CA ASN A 53 -4.40 -11.97 -6.44
C ASN A 53 -3.53 -10.72 -6.65
N TRP A 54 -2.71 -10.70 -7.70
CA TRP A 54 -1.96 -9.51 -8.10
C TRP A 54 -2.86 -8.33 -8.45
N ALA A 55 -3.94 -8.57 -9.20
CA ALA A 55 -4.90 -7.53 -9.56
C ALA A 55 -5.60 -6.93 -8.34
N VAL A 56 -5.97 -7.76 -7.35
CA VAL A 56 -6.55 -7.30 -6.08
C VAL A 56 -5.53 -6.45 -5.30
N GLY A 57 -4.26 -6.88 -5.24
CA GLY A 57 -3.19 -6.12 -4.62
C GLY A 57 -2.99 -4.74 -5.27
N PHE A 58 -2.96 -4.69 -6.61
CA PHE A 58 -2.89 -3.42 -7.34
C PHE A 58 -4.13 -2.55 -7.15
N LEU A 59 -5.32 -3.15 -7.09
CA LEU A 59 -6.57 -2.43 -6.82
C LEU A 59 -6.51 -1.74 -5.46
N ILE A 60 -6.10 -2.47 -4.42
CA ILE A 60 -5.96 -1.94 -3.06
C ILE A 60 -4.89 -0.85 -3.03
N LEU A 61 -3.73 -1.09 -3.66
CA LEU A 61 -2.67 -0.09 -3.79
C LEU A 61 -3.18 1.18 -4.46
N THR A 62 -4.00 1.07 -5.50
CA THR A 62 -4.57 2.22 -6.23
C THR A 62 -5.49 3.03 -5.33
N VAL A 63 -6.37 2.36 -4.58
CA VAL A 63 -7.29 3.03 -3.64
C VAL A 63 -6.52 3.75 -2.54
N LEU A 64 -5.54 3.08 -1.92
CA LEU A 64 -4.72 3.66 -0.86
C LEU A 64 -3.87 4.82 -1.38
N LEU A 65 -3.28 4.68 -2.56
CA LEU A 65 -2.47 5.72 -3.18
C LEU A 65 -3.32 6.97 -3.46
N LYS A 66 -4.57 6.80 -3.89
CA LYS A 66 -5.47 7.93 -4.10
C LYS A 66 -5.75 8.72 -2.81
N GLY A 67 -5.87 8.04 -1.67
CA GLY A 67 -5.94 8.69 -0.37
C GLY A 67 -4.61 9.34 0.04
N ALA A 68 -3.50 8.62 -0.12
CA ALA A 68 -2.17 9.08 0.26
C ALA A 68 -1.73 10.32 -0.52
N ILE A 69 -2.06 10.41 -1.82
CA ILE A 69 -1.76 11.59 -2.64
C ILE A 69 -2.39 12.86 -2.05
N GLY A 70 -3.62 12.81 -1.56
CA GLY A 70 -4.28 13.96 -0.92
C GLY A 70 -3.58 14.43 0.36
N ILE A 71 -2.89 13.52 1.05
CA ILE A 71 -2.09 13.83 2.24
C ILE A 71 -0.72 14.38 1.83
N LEU A 72 -0.03 13.74 0.88
CA LEU A 72 1.29 14.16 0.40
C LEU A 72 1.28 15.54 -0.28
N LEU A 73 0.18 15.88 -0.96
CA LEU A 73 0.03 17.18 -1.63
C LEU A 73 -0.35 18.32 -0.66
N GLY A 74 -0.66 18.00 0.60
CA GLY A 74 -0.94 19.00 1.64
C GLY A 74 -2.36 19.60 1.62
N ASP A 75 -3.25 19.12 0.75
CA ASP A 75 -4.65 19.55 0.70
C ASP A 75 -5.41 19.20 1.99
N ILE A 76 -5.04 18.08 2.63
CA ILE A 76 -5.49 17.71 3.97
C ILE A 76 -4.46 18.19 4.99
N ALA A 77 -4.38 19.51 5.18
CA ALA A 77 -3.63 20.08 6.30
C ALA A 77 -4.29 19.67 7.62
N TYR A 78 -3.53 19.03 8.51
CA TYR A 78 -4.00 18.67 9.85
C TYR A 78 -4.62 19.91 10.49
N ALA A 79 -5.94 19.92 10.68
CA ALA A 79 -6.64 21.05 11.27
C ALA A 79 -6.16 21.20 12.71
N LYS A 80 -5.21 22.12 12.94
CA LYS A 80 -4.83 22.58 14.28
C LYS A 80 -5.96 23.47 14.80
N SER A 81 -7.13 22.89 15.03
CA SER A 81 -8.28 23.62 15.52
C SER A 81 -8.03 24.08 16.95
N THR A 82 -7.89 25.39 17.10
CA THR A 82 -8.66 26.12 18.13
C THR A 82 -8.33 25.75 19.59
N GLN A 83 -7.06 25.83 19.99
CA GLN A 83 -6.68 25.84 21.43
C GLN A 83 -5.75 27.01 21.81
N ALA A 84 -5.48 27.94 20.90
CA ALA A 84 -4.71 29.15 21.22
C ALA A 84 -5.58 30.41 21.37
N LYS A 85 -6.85 30.38 20.93
CA LYS A 85 -7.71 31.57 20.94
C LYS A 85 -8.48 31.76 22.26
N THR A 86 -8.70 30.70 23.04
CA THR A 86 -9.48 30.80 24.30
C THR A 86 -8.68 31.42 25.46
N THR A 87 -7.35 31.42 25.42
CA THR A 87 -6.54 32.00 26.52
C THR A 87 -6.32 33.52 26.38
N SER A 88 -6.42 34.08 25.17
CA SER A 88 -6.19 35.52 24.96
C SER A 88 -7.43 36.38 25.22
N ASP A 89 -8.63 35.84 25.03
CA ASP A 89 -9.89 36.57 25.26
C ASP A 89 -10.25 36.68 26.77
N ALA A 90 -9.60 35.89 27.63
CA ALA A 90 -9.74 36.01 29.09
C ALA A 90 -8.86 37.10 29.72
N ALA A 91 -7.88 37.65 28.98
CA ALA A 91 -6.97 38.69 29.47
C ALA A 91 -7.38 40.13 29.06
N GLY A 92 -8.40 40.29 28.21
CA GLY A 92 -8.80 41.57 27.62
C GLY A 92 -10.10 42.17 28.15
N VAL A 93 -10.83 41.50 29.05
CA VAL A 93 -12.16 41.91 29.53
C VAL A 93 -12.15 42.14 31.04
N SER A 94 -11.28 43.02 31.54
CA SER A 94 -11.41 43.54 32.93
C SER A 94 -10.68 44.85 33.21
N ALA A 95 -10.61 45.77 32.24
CA ALA A 95 -10.16 47.14 32.52
C ALA A 95 -10.74 48.13 31.51
N THR A 96 -12.05 48.40 31.60
CA THR A 96 -12.64 49.62 31.02
C THR A 96 -12.76 50.67 32.15
N PRO A 97 -12.32 51.91 31.91
CA PRO A 97 -12.30 52.99 32.88
C PRO A 97 -13.65 53.71 32.92
N GLU A 98 -14.15 54.12 34.09
CA GLU A 98 -15.02 55.31 34.26
C GLU A 98 -15.07 55.75 35.75
N LEU A 99 -14.51 56.93 36.00
CA LEU A 99 -15.01 58.01 36.87
C LEU A 99 -15.68 57.67 38.23
N THR A 100 -14.86 57.54 39.29
CA THR A 100 -14.95 58.25 40.59
C THR A 100 -13.61 58.18 41.29
#